data_AF-E3J6N7-F1
#
_entry.id   AF-E3J6N7-F1
#
_cell.length_a   1.000
_cell.length_b   1.000
_cell.length_c   1.000
_cell.angle_alpha   90.00
_cell.angle_beta   90.00
_cell.angle_gamma   90.00
#
_symmetry.space_group_name_H-M   'P 1'
#
loop_
_entity.id
_entity.type
_entity.pdbx_description
1 polymer ?
#
loop_
_entity_poly.entity_id
_entity_poly.type
_entity_poly.pdbx_seq_one_letter_code
_entity_poly.pdbx_strand_id
1 'polypeptide(L)'
;MFIVGDRVFTVRECRVDAPRSLVVTVTMDGGFEWSFEESGWRPLSFGAVDGALWVWSARGLLAFPGSGIGRPDVIRVDEDLLYSFRCDAGWLLVCETSVRRHVGGSETDRFDLGEVVERARWDGGRLWLLDAAGREYRLQVAGTRLTT
;
A
#
# COMPACT_ATOMS: atom_id res chain seq x y z
N MET A 1 -4.70 -4.95 16.10
CA MET A 1 -3.42 -4.62 16.78
C MET A 1 -2.32 -5.35 16.03
N PHE A 2 -1.25 -4.65 15.69
CA PHE A 2 -0.09 -5.17 14.97
C PHE A 2 1.14 -4.92 15.83
N ILE A 3 2.02 -5.91 15.94
CA ILE A 3 3.31 -5.78 16.61
C ILE A 3 4.37 -5.82 15.52
N VAL A 4 5.17 -4.76 15.40
CA VAL A 4 6.18 -4.60 14.36
C VAL A 4 7.50 -4.25 15.05
N GLY A 5 8.43 -5.20 15.08
CA GLY A 5 9.62 -5.09 15.94
C GLY A 5 9.22 -4.96 17.42
N ASP A 6 9.61 -3.86 18.05
CA ASP A 6 9.30 -3.51 19.44
C ASP A 6 8.08 -2.57 19.58
N ARG A 7 7.39 -2.25 18.48
CA ARG A 7 6.30 -1.27 18.43
C ARG A 7 4.94 -1.92 18.34
N VAL A 8 3.97 -1.29 19.00
CA VAL A 8 2.57 -1.70 18.95
C VAL A 8 1.75 -0.67 18.18
N PHE A 9 1.16 -1.10 17.08
CA PHE A 9 0.25 -0.30 16.29
C PHE A 9 -1.20 -0.76 16.47
N THR A 10 -2.11 0.18 16.69
CA THR A 10 -3.55 -0.06 16.69
C THR A 10 -4.20 0.72 15.56
N VAL A 11 -4.86 0.01 14.66
CA VAL A 11 -5.66 0.63 13.60
C VAL A 11 -7.13 0.50 13.96
N ARG A 12 -7.86 1.62 13.89
CA ARG A 12 -9.30 1.72 14.11
C ARG A 12 -9.96 2.29 12.86
N GLU A 13 -11.10 1.71 12.53
CA GLU A 13 -11.92 2.09 11.37
C GLU A 13 -13.27 2.61 11.86
N CYS A 14 -13.64 3.83 11.44
CA CYS A 14 -15.00 4.34 11.58
C CYS A 14 -15.70 4.29 10.22
N ARG A 15 -16.71 3.42 10.11
CA ARG A 15 -17.44 3.11 8.86
C ARG A 15 -18.83 3.74 8.79
N VAL A 16 -19.12 4.75 9.60
CA VAL A 16 -20.46 5.39 9.68
C VAL A 16 -20.92 5.91 8.31
N ASP A 17 -19.99 6.45 7.52
CA ASP A 17 -20.26 7.06 6.21
C ASP A 17 -19.85 6.17 5.01
N ALA A 18 -19.58 4.89 5.26
CA ALA A 18 -19.29 3.95 4.19
C ALA A 18 -20.51 3.80 3.24
N PRO A 19 -20.30 3.62 1.92
CA PRO A 19 -19.02 3.40 1.24
C PRO A 19 -18.27 4.69 0.83
N ARG A 20 -18.83 5.89 1.11
CA ARG A 20 -18.28 7.15 0.61
C ARG A 20 -16.97 7.51 1.28
N SER A 21 -16.93 7.38 2.60
CA SER A 21 -15.74 7.66 3.39
C SER A 21 -15.57 6.65 4.53
N LEU A 22 -14.33 6.55 4.98
CA LEU A 22 -13.86 5.73 6.07
C LEU A 22 -12.82 6.54 6.84
N VAL A 23 -13.04 6.78 8.13
CA VAL A 23 -12.01 7.40 8.96
C VAL A 23 -11.11 6.31 9.52
N VAL A 24 -9.82 6.42 9.23
CA VAL A 24 -8.77 5.51 9.69
C VAL A 24 -7.93 6.21 10.73
N THR A 25 -8.00 5.74 11.97
CA THR A 25 -7.15 6.23 13.06
C THR A 25 -6.10 5.17 13.38
N VAL A 26 -4.83 5.55 13.33
CA VAL A 26 -3.71 4.69 13.69
C VAL A 26 -3.01 5.27 14.90
N THR A 27 -2.84 4.46 15.93
CA THR A 27 -2.04 4.80 17.10
C THR A 27 -0.81 3.93 17.20
N MET A 28 0.30 4.50 17.69
CA MET A 28 1.55 3.76 17.95
C MET A 28 1.96 3.95 19.41
N ASP A 29 2.22 2.83 20.09
CA ASP A 29 2.61 2.73 21.51
C ASP A 29 1.71 3.53 22.48
N GLY A 30 0.48 3.83 22.07
CA GLY A 30 -0.48 4.65 22.81
C GLY A 30 -0.15 6.14 22.91
N GLY A 31 0.98 6.59 22.35
CA GLY A 31 1.46 7.98 22.46
C GLY A 31 1.33 8.79 21.16
N PHE A 32 1.38 8.13 20.01
CA PHE A 32 1.22 8.77 18.70
C PHE A 32 -0.12 8.41 18.11
N GLU A 33 -0.77 9.38 17.46
CA GLU A 33 -2.06 9.21 16.79
C GLU A 33 -2.08 9.98 15.47
N TRP A 34 -2.55 9.31 14.43
CA TRP A 34 -2.83 9.91 13.13
C TRP A 34 -4.20 9.48 12.64
N SER A 35 -4.95 10.41 12.07
CA SER A 35 -6.28 10.15 11.51
C SER A 35 -6.35 10.61 10.06
N PHE A 36 -6.94 9.78 9.21
CA PHE A 36 -7.08 10.01 7.78
C PHE A 36 -8.50 9.71 7.33
N GLU A 37 -8.98 10.46 6.34
CA GLU A 37 -10.20 10.13 5.61
C GLU A 37 -9.82 9.37 4.34
N GLU A 38 -10.40 8.18 4.18
CA GLU A 38 -10.14 7.24 3.10
C GLU A 38 -11.42 6.83 2.40
N SER A 39 -11.28 6.26 1.21
CA SER A 39 -12.40 5.64 0.48
C SER A 39 -12.88 4.36 1.18
N GLY A 40 -14.18 4.28 1.46
CA GLY A 40 -14.78 3.22 2.28
C GLY A 40 -15.43 2.06 1.53
N TRP A 41 -15.43 2.05 0.19
CA TRP A 41 -16.10 0.99 -0.59
C TRP A 41 -15.34 -0.33 -0.63
N ARG A 42 -14.04 -0.33 -0.26
CA ARG A 42 -13.26 -1.57 -0.07
C ARG A 42 -12.72 -1.67 1.35
N PRO A 43 -12.55 -2.90 1.87
CA PRO A 43 -11.89 -3.10 3.15
C PRO A 43 -10.45 -2.57 3.13
N LEU A 44 -9.98 -2.09 4.27
CA LEU A 44 -8.56 -1.80 4.45
C LEU A 44 -7.75 -3.08 4.41
N SER A 45 -6.52 -2.93 3.94
CA SER A 45 -5.50 -3.96 3.99
C SER A 45 -4.24 -3.41 4.64
N PHE A 46 -3.41 -4.32 5.13
CA PHE A 46 -2.31 -4.01 6.04
C PHE A 46 -1.06 -4.75 5.63
N GLY A 47 0.08 -4.10 5.82
CA GLY A 47 1.39 -4.71 5.62
C GLY A 47 2.37 -4.20 6.65
N ALA A 48 3.31 -5.04 7.01
CA ALA A 48 4.35 -4.73 7.96
C ALA A 48 5.65 -5.40 7.57
N VAL A 49 6.74 -4.68 7.80
CA VAL A 49 8.12 -5.19 7.82
C VAL A 49 8.84 -4.54 9.00
N ASP A 50 10.01 -5.04 9.37
CA ASP A 50 10.78 -4.46 10.48
C ASP A 50 10.91 -2.93 10.32
N GLY A 51 10.39 -2.20 11.32
CA GLY A 51 10.44 -0.73 11.37
C GLY A 51 9.40 0.00 10.51
N ALA A 52 8.43 -0.67 9.87
CA ALA A 52 7.37 0.01 9.13
C ALA A 52 6.04 -0.75 9.15
N LEU A 53 4.96 -0.03 9.48
CA LEU A 53 3.58 -0.44 9.21
C LEU A 53 3.05 0.40 8.05
N TRP A 54 2.27 -0.20 7.17
CA TRP A 54 1.43 0.56 6.24
C TRP A 54 0.02 -0.03 6.15
N VAL A 55 -0.91 0.85 5.82
CA VAL A 55 -2.31 0.58 5.61
C VAL A 55 -2.65 1.05 4.21
N TRP A 56 -3.46 0.31 3.47
CA TRP A 56 -3.99 0.81 2.20
C TRP A 56 -5.49 0.62 2.08
N SER A 57 -6.12 1.62 1.47
CA SER A 57 -7.53 1.66 1.09
C SER A 57 -7.66 1.43 -0.41
N ALA A 58 -8.87 1.60 -0.95
CA ALA A 58 -9.07 1.58 -2.40
C ALA A 58 -8.27 2.65 -3.14
N ARG A 59 -7.94 3.80 -2.53
CA ARG A 59 -7.37 4.95 -3.26
C ARG A 59 -6.03 5.44 -2.75
N GLY A 60 -5.40 4.69 -1.85
CA GLY A 60 -4.09 5.09 -1.38
C GLY A 60 -3.50 4.21 -0.32
N LEU A 61 -2.25 4.53 -0.03
CA LEU A 61 -1.41 3.91 0.98
C LEU A 61 -0.99 4.96 2.00
N LEU A 62 -1.08 4.59 3.27
CA LEU A 62 -0.63 5.32 4.44
C LEU A 62 0.51 4.52 5.05
N ALA A 63 1.74 5.05 5.03
CA ALA A 63 2.91 4.41 5.62
C ALA A 63 3.39 5.17 6.85
N PHE A 64 3.52 4.45 7.96
CA PHE A 64 3.76 5.03 9.27
C PHE A 64 5.24 4.91 9.65
N PRO A 65 5.85 5.98 10.19
CA PRO A 65 7.24 5.92 10.63
C PRO A 65 7.37 4.98 11.83
N GLY A 66 8.27 3.98 11.76
CA GLY A 66 8.49 3.04 12.86
C GLY A 66 9.11 3.66 14.11
N SER A 67 9.72 4.85 14.00
CA SER A 67 10.24 5.59 15.14
C SER A 67 9.15 6.38 15.90
N GLY A 68 7.96 6.54 15.32
CA GLY A 68 6.92 7.46 15.81
C GLY A 68 7.19 8.93 15.53
N ILE A 69 8.41 9.29 15.15
CA ILE A 69 8.80 10.66 14.84
C ILE A 69 8.63 10.88 13.34
N GLY A 70 7.88 11.92 12.97
CA GLY A 70 7.63 12.29 11.58
C GLY A 70 6.16 12.21 11.21
N ARG A 71 5.87 12.53 9.94
CA ARG A 71 4.53 12.39 9.38
C ARG A 71 4.45 11.06 8.62
N PRO A 72 3.29 10.39 8.64
CA PRO A 72 3.06 9.27 7.75
C PRO A 72 3.16 9.71 6.29
N ASP A 73 3.76 8.86 5.46
CA ASP A 73 3.76 9.04 4.02
C ASP A 73 2.38 8.65 3.47
N VAL A 74 1.80 9.54 2.68
CA VAL A 74 0.49 9.32 2.04
C VAL A 74 0.68 9.28 0.53
N ILE A 75 0.39 8.14 -0.08
CA ILE A 75 0.45 7.96 -1.53
C ILE A 75 -0.97 7.74 -2.04
N ARG A 76 -1.42 8.62 -2.93
CA ARG A 76 -2.74 8.55 -3.54
C ARG A 76 -2.63 7.98 -4.94
N VAL A 77 -3.62 7.19 -5.33
CA VAL A 77 -3.76 6.66 -6.68
C VAL A 77 -5.16 6.95 -7.21
N ASP A 78 -5.24 7.17 -8.52
CA ASP A 78 -6.48 7.43 -9.27
C ASP A 78 -7.14 6.13 -9.77
N GLU A 79 -6.70 4.99 -9.27
CA GLU A 79 -7.20 3.65 -9.57
C GLU A 79 -7.38 2.85 -8.27
N ASP A 80 -8.19 1.79 -8.31
CA ASP A 80 -8.41 0.95 -7.15
C ASP A 80 -7.13 0.15 -6.81
N LEU A 81 -6.52 0.46 -5.66
CA LEU A 81 -5.32 -0.20 -5.15
C LEU A 81 -5.66 -1.59 -4.60
N LEU A 82 -5.12 -2.62 -5.22
CA LEU A 82 -5.37 -4.02 -4.86
C LEU A 82 -4.34 -4.52 -3.85
N TYR A 83 -3.05 -4.36 -4.17
CA TYR A 83 -1.94 -4.81 -3.34
C TYR A 83 -0.88 -3.72 -3.21
N SER A 84 -0.15 -3.74 -2.11
CA SER A 84 1.02 -2.89 -1.94
C SER A 84 2.19 -3.66 -1.36
N PHE A 85 3.39 -3.35 -1.86
CA PHE A 85 4.63 -3.98 -1.40
C PHE A 85 5.68 -2.92 -1.11
N ARG A 86 6.38 -3.07 0.01
CA ARG A 86 7.60 -2.33 0.29
C ARG A 86 8.74 -2.94 -0.52
N CYS A 87 9.51 -2.08 -1.20
CA CYS A 87 10.75 -2.44 -1.89
C CYS A 87 11.83 -1.41 -1.52
N ASP A 88 13.11 -1.73 -1.75
CA ASP A 88 14.29 -0.98 -1.27
C ASP A 88 14.05 0.51 -1.02
N ALA A 89 13.95 1.30 -2.09
CA ALA A 89 13.84 2.76 -2.02
C ALA A 89 12.39 3.28 -2.07
N GLY A 90 11.37 2.44 -1.92
CA GLY A 90 9.98 2.92 -1.88
C GLY A 90 8.90 1.85 -2.00
N TRP A 91 7.90 2.12 -2.82
CA TRP A 91 6.68 1.31 -2.91
C TRP A 91 6.42 0.77 -4.31
N LEU A 92 5.83 -0.42 -4.35
CA LEU A 92 5.09 -0.94 -5.48
C LEU A 92 3.61 -0.95 -5.13
N LEU A 93 2.81 -0.28 -5.95
CA LEU A 93 1.36 -0.24 -5.83
C LEU A 93 0.77 -1.01 -7.01
N VAL A 94 0.06 -2.09 -6.74
CA VAL A 94 -0.64 -2.90 -7.75
C VAL A 94 -2.09 -2.48 -7.73
N CYS A 95 -2.49 -1.74 -8.75
CA CYS A 95 -3.86 -1.28 -8.98
C CYS A 95 -4.61 -2.29 -9.88
N GLU A 96 -5.89 -2.03 -10.16
CA GLU A 96 -6.72 -2.92 -11.00
C GLU A 96 -6.02 -3.31 -12.30
N THR A 97 -5.53 -2.35 -13.06
CA THR A 97 -4.99 -2.50 -14.42
C THR A 97 -3.61 -1.88 -14.56
N SER A 98 -2.93 -1.54 -13.45
CA SER A 98 -1.58 -0.98 -13.51
C SER A 98 -0.73 -1.38 -12.31
N VAL A 99 0.59 -1.41 -12.51
CA VAL A 99 1.59 -1.45 -11.44
C VAL A 99 2.36 -0.15 -11.45
N ARG A 100 2.47 0.49 -10.28
CA ARG A 100 3.11 1.80 -10.12
C ARG A 100 4.26 1.72 -9.14
N ARG A 101 5.40 2.25 -9.56
CA ARG A 101 6.61 2.39 -8.73
C ARG A 101 6.63 3.78 -8.14
N HIS A 102 6.75 3.89 -6.81
CA HIS A 102 6.87 5.17 -6.13
C HIS A 102 8.17 5.29 -5.30
N VAL A 103 8.97 6.30 -5.57
CA VAL A 103 10.22 6.62 -4.84
C VAL A 103 10.13 8.05 -4.31
N GLY A 104 10.45 8.24 -3.02
CA GLY A 104 10.43 9.57 -2.40
C GLY A 104 9.06 10.26 -2.51
N GLY A 105 7.98 9.50 -2.41
CA GLY A 105 6.60 10.01 -2.52
C GLY A 105 6.10 10.27 -3.94
N SER A 106 6.95 10.16 -4.96
CA SER A 106 6.57 10.41 -6.37
C SER A 106 6.46 9.11 -7.16
N GLU A 107 5.50 9.03 -8.09
CA GLU A 107 5.46 7.96 -9.09
C GLU A 107 6.66 8.11 -10.04
N THR A 108 7.46 7.06 -10.19
CA THR A 108 8.65 7.06 -11.04
C THR A 108 8.52 6.18 -12.27
N ASP A 109 7.61 5.20 -12.24
CA ASP A 109 7.34 4.33 -13.38
C ASP A 109 5.97 3.67 -13.24
N ARG A 110 5.40 3.30 -14.38
CA ARG A 110 4.09 2.66 -14.48
C ARG A 110 4.11 1.58 -15.55
N PHE A 111 3.52 0.44 -15.24
CA PHE A 111 3.31 -0.66 -16.16
C PHE A 111 1.81 -0.94 -16.28
N ASP A 112 1.24 -0.71 -17.46
CA ASP A 112 -0.16 -0.96 -17.73
C ASP A 112 -0.42 -2.43 -18.08
N LEU A 113 -1.54 -2.95 -17.59
CA LEU A 113 -2.04 -4.30 -17.81
C LEU A 113 -3.30 -4.21 -18.67
N GLY A 114 -3.55 -5.26 -19.46
CA GLY A 114 -4.75 -5.31 -20.30
C GLY A 114 -6.03 -5.65 -19.52
N GLU A 115 -5.90 -6.25 -18.35
CA GLU A 115 -6.99 -6.84 -17.57
C GLU A 115 -6.77 -6.61 -16.07
N VAL A 116 -7.84 -6.82 -15.28
CA VAL A 116 -7.80 -6.65 -13.84
C VAL A 116 -6.88 -7.67 -13.17
N VAL A 117 -6.01 -7.24 -12.26
CA VAL A 117 -5.17 -8.12 -11.45
C VAL A 117 -6.03 -8.92 -10.47
N GLU A 118 -5.92 -10.24 -10.51
CA GLU A 118 -6.54 -11.12 -9.51
C GLU A 118 -5.58 -11.42 -8.37
N ARG A 119 -4.31 -11.69 -8.68
CA ARG A 119 -3.30 -12.09 -7.70
C ARG A 119 -1.99 -11.36 -7.93
N ALA A 120 -1.36 -10.96 -6.84
CA ALA A 120 -0.02 -10.41 -6.84
C ALA A 120 0.82 -11.03 -5.72
N ARG A 121 2.10 -11.30 -6.02
CA ARG A 121 3.08 -11.76 -5.05
C ARG A 121 4.42 -11.07 -5.27
N TRP A 122 4.99 -10.55 -4.19
CA TRP A 122 6.36 -10.03 -4.16
C TRP A 122 7.28 -11.02 -3.46
N ASP A 123 8.45 -11.30 -4.03
CA ASP A 123 9.45 -12.22 -3.46
C ASP A 123 10.74 -11.52 -2.98
N GLY A 124 10.78 -10.18 -2.99
CA GLY A 124 11.96 -9.40 -2.63
C GLY A 124 12.79 -8.90 -3.81
N GLY A 125 12.51 -9.36 -5.04
CA GLY A 125 13.13 -8.80 -6.25
C GLY A 125 12.24 -8.84 -7.49
N ARG A 126 11.22 -9.69 -7.50
CA ARG A 126 10.26 -9.86 -8.58
C ARG A 126 8.83 -9.78 -8.07
N LEU A 127 8.02 -9.07 -8.84
CA LEU A 127 6.58 -9.04 -8.72
C LEU A 127 5.99 -10.02 -9.72
N TRP A 128 5.22 -10.97 -9.20
CA TRP A 128 4.48 -11.97 -9.96
C TRP A 128 3.01 -11.58 -9.94
N LEU A 129 2.38 -11.53 -11.12
CA LEU A 129 0.99 -11.14 -11.29
C LEU A 129 0.24 -12.19 -12.10
N LEU A 130 -1.02 -12.39 -11.76
CA LEU A 130 -2.02 -13.12 -12.55
C LEU A 130 -3.21 -12.19 -12.77
N ASP A 131 -3.56 -11.94 -14.03
CA ASP A 131 -4.75 -11.16 -14.39
C ASP A 131 -6.00 -12.03 -14.60
N ALA A 132 -7.15 -11.39 -14.74
CA ALA A 132 -8.46 -12.03 -14.91
C ALA A 132 -8.59 -12.83 -16.23
N ALA A 133 -7.73 -12.59 -17.22
CA ALA A 133 -7.66 -13.42 -18.43
C ALA A 133 -6.74 -14.65 -18.24
N GLY A 134 -6.18 -14.84 -17.05
CA GLY A 134 -5.26 -15.93 -16.74
C GLY A 134 -3.84 -15.70 -17.25
N ARG A 135 -3.48 -14.48 -17.63
CA ARG A 135 -2.14 -14.14 -18.10
C ARG A 135 -1.23 -13.82 -16.93
N GLU A 136 -0.02 -14.39 -16.98
CA GLU A 136 1.03 -14.14 -16.01
C GLU A 136 1.97 -13.03 -16.46
N TYR A 137 2.33 -12.15 -15.52
CA TYR A 137 3.37 -11.14 -15.70
C TYR A 137 4.43 -11.27 -14.62
N ARG A 138 5.66 -10.92 -15.00
CA ARG A 138 6.82 -10.88 -14.10
C ARG A 138 7.46 -9.54 -14.27
N LEU A 139 7.53 -8.76 -13.21
CA LEU A 139 8.17 -7.45 -13.21
C LEU A 139 9.33 -7.44 -12.22
N GLN A 140 10.47 -6.95 -12.66
CA GLN A 140 11.63 -6.65 -11.82
C GLN A 140 11.68 -5.17 -11.49
N VAL A 141 12.08 -4.86 -10.26
CA VAL A 141 12.36 -3.49 -9.84
C VAL A 141 13.84 -3.21 -9.99
N ALA A 142 14.18 -2.28 -10.87
CA ALA A 142 15.55 -1.79 -11.07
C ALA A 142 15.61 -0.31 -10.66
N GLY A 143 15.85 -0.06 -9.37
CA GLY A 143 15.87 1.30 -8.81
C GLY A 143 14.50 1.99 -8.90
N THR A 144 14.38 2.94 -9.83
CA THR A 144 13.16 3.71 -10.10
C THR A 144 12.29 3.11 -11.21
N ARG A 145 12.73 2.03 -11.87
CA ARG A 145 12.07 1.45 -13.04
C ARG A 145 11.45 0.07 -12.77
N LEU A 146 10.42 -0.23 -13.55
CA LEU A 146 9.81 -1.54 -13.73
C LEU A 146 10.27 -2.13 -15.06
N THR A 147 10.69 -3.39 -15.03
CA THR A 147 11.18 -4.11 -16.23
C THR A 147 10.58 -5.50 -16.28
N THR A 148 10.36 -6.07 -17.46
CA THR A 148 9.82 -7.42 -17.65
C THR A 148 10.92 -8.47 -17.76
#